data_AF-A0AAD8CAG9-F1
#
_entry.id   AF-A0AAD8CAG9-F1
#
_cell.length_a   1.000
_cell.length_b   1.000
_cell.length_c   1.000
_cell.angle_alpha   90.00
_cell.angle_beta   90.00
_cell.angle_gamma   90.00
#
_symmetry.space_group_name_H-M   'P 1'
#
loop_
_entity.id
_entity.type
_entity.pdbx_description
1 polymer ?
#
loop_
_entity_poly.entity_id
_entity_poly.type
_entity_poly.pdbx_seq_one_letter_code
_entity_poly.pdbx_strand_id
1 'polypeptide(L)'
;MRQSPKGITSIYFDGRRDTTLVKVNRSGKWYGDTTVENHYVLVEEPGNSYLRHVTPSSGRSTDIANSIVTVIREQDASDSILAIGCDSTNANVGSKGGVIRHLEVALGRPLN
;
A
#
# COMPACT_ATOMS: atom_id res chain seq x y z
N MET A 1 8.24 -11.19 29.11
CA MET A 1 7.04 -11.57 28.35
C MET A 1 7.50 -11.93 26.95
N ARG A 2 7.54 -13.23 26.60
CA ARG A 2 7.99 -13.67 25.26
C ARG A 2 6.86 -13.42 24.28
N GLN A 3 7.05 -12.52 23.32
CA GLN A 3 6.14 -12.38 22.18
C GLN A 3 6.20 -13.68 21.37
N SER A 4 5.05 -14.31 21.13
CA SER A 4 4.89 -15.33 20.10
C SER A 4 5.26 -14.73 18.74
N PRO A 5 5.74 -15.51 17.75
CA PRO A 5 6.00 -14.97 16.41
C PRO A 5 4.66 -14.64 15.76
N LYS A 6 4.13 -13.43 16.00
CA LYS A 6 2.89 -12.96 15.40
C LYS A 6 3.23 -12.50 13.98
N GLY A 7 3.06 -13.40 13.02
CA GLY A 7 3.04 -13.03 11.61
C GLY A 7 1.83 -12.14 11.33
N ILE A 8 1.97 -11.21 10.38
CA ILE A 8 0.91 -10.28 9.98
C ILE A 8 -0.26 -11.09 9.42
N THR A 9 -1.45 -10.91 10.00
CA THR A 9 -2.67 -11.63 9.59
C THR A 9 -3.70 -10.74 8.93
N SER A 10 -3.69 -9.43 9.17
CA SER A 10 -4.51 -8.51 8.40
C SER A 10 -3.86 -7.14 8.27
N ILE A 11 -4.16 -6.47 7.17
CA ILE A 11 -3.63 -5.15 6.86
C ILE A 11 -4.79 -4.22 6.55
N TYR A 12 -4.77 -3.03 7.14
CA TYR A 12 -5.58 -1.91 6.67
C TYR A 12 -4.69 -0.92 5.93
N PHE A 13 -5.18 -0.38 4.81
CA PHE A 13 -4.48 0.67 4.09
C PHE A 13 -5.34 1.91 3.88
N ASP A 14 -4.69 3.06 3.97
CA ASP A 14 -5.30 4.35 3.64
C ASP A 14 -4.34 5.16 2.77
N GLY A 15 -4.89 5.99 1.90
CA GLY A 15 -4.16 6.70 0.86
C GLY A 15 -4.48 8.18 0.83
N ARG A 16 -3.47 8.99 0.52
CA ARG A 16 -3.62 10.42 0.31
C ARG A 16 -2.80 10.87 -0.89
N ARG A 17 -3.38 11.73 -1.71
CA ARG A 17 -2.68 12.42 -2.79
C ARG A 17 -2.15 13.74 -2.27
N ASP A 18 -0.83 13.90 -2.26
CA ASP A 18 -0.17 15.09 -1.75
C ASP A 18 0.80 15.69 -2.76
N THR A 19 1.04 16.98 -2.61
CA THR A 19 2.07 17.71 -3.36
C THR A 19 3.38 17.61 -2.58
N THR A 20 4.37 16.94 -3.15
CA THR A 20 5.72 16.79 -2.59
C THR A 20 6.67 17.80 -3.23
N LEU A 21 7.50 18.46 -2.41
CA LEU A 21 8.58 19.31 -2.89
C LEU A 21 9.76 18.44 -3.37
N VAL A 22 10.22 18.69 -4.59
CA VAL A 22 11.36 18.00 -5.20
C VAL A 22 12.43 18.98 -5.65
N LYS A 23 13.67 18.50 -5.78
CA LYS A 23 14.76 19.27 -6.38
C LYS A 23 14.97 18.81 -7.81
N VAL A 24 14.88 19.73 -8.76
CA VAL A 24 15.12 19.47 -10.18
C VAL A 24 16.41 20.16 -10.62
N ASN A 25 17.26 19.44 -11.34
CA ASN A 25 18.46 20.02 -11.94
C ASN A 25 18.08 20.58 -13.32
N ARG A 26 18.21 21.89 -13.48
CA ARG A 26 18.03 22.57 -14.77
C ARG A 26 19.34 23.26 -15.11
N SER A 27 20.00 22.78 -16.15
CA SER A 27 21.27 23.35 -16.66
C SER A 27 22.38 23.51 -15.61
N GLY A 28 22.55 22.50 -14.75
CA GLY A 28 23.61 22.47 -13.74
C GLY A 28 23.27 23.22 -12.44
N LYS A 29 22.06 23.81 -12.33
CA LYS A 29 21.58 24.47 -11.12
C LYS A 29 20.36 23.72 -10.56
N TRP A 30 20.30 23.61 -9.23
CA TRP A 30 19.20 22.95 -8.53
C TRP A 30 18.11 23.96 -8.17
N TYR A 31 16.86 23.65 -8.53
CA TYR A 31 15.68 24.44 -8.21
C TYR A 31 14.69 23.62 -7.40
N GLY A 32 13.93 24.28 -6.52
CA GLY A 32 12.75 23.68 -5.92
C GLY A 32 11.62 23.60 -6.94
N ASP A 33 10.94 22.47 -6.98
CA ASP A 33 9.77 22.20 -7.80
C ASP A 33 8.76 21.39 -6.98
N THR A 34 7.57 21.17 -7.51
CA THR A 34 6.54 20.36 -6.86
C THR A 34 6.08 19.25 -7.78
N THR A 35 5.90 18.06 -7.22
CA THR A 35 5.26 16.93 -7.91
C THR A 35 4.08 16.43 -7.10
N VAL A 36 3.11 15.80 -7.77
CA VAL A 36 1.96 15.19 -7.10
C VAL A 36 2.24 13.69 -6.97
N GLU A 37 2.21 13.20 -5.74
CA GLU A 37 2.45 11.79 -5.41
C GLU A 37 1.25 11.20 -4.67
N ASN A 38 1.11 9.88 -4.73
CA ASN A 38 0.14 9.16 -3.94
C ASN A 38 0.91 8.44 -2.83
N HIS A 39 0.53 8.68 -1.59
CA HIS A 39 1.15 8.13 -0.41
C HIS A 39 0.14 7.23 0.29
N TYR A 40 0.54 6.01 0.59
CA TYR A 40 -0.30 5.03 1.28
C TYR A 40 0.38 4.56 2.55
N VAL A 41 -0.41 4.48 3.62
CA VAL A 41 0.02 3.95 4.91
C VAL A 41 -0.63 2.58 5.11
N LEU A 42 0.19 1.60 5.49
CA LEU A 42 -0.21 0.25 5.84
C LEU A 42 -0.09 0.08 7.35
N VAL A 43 -1.15 -0.43 7.97
CA VAL A 43 -1.18 -0.79 9.39
C VAL A 43 -1.64 -2.23 9.56
N GLU A 44 -1.12 -2.91 10.57
CA GLU A 44 -1.58 -4.24 10.97
C GLU A 44 -2.83 -4.12 11.83
N GLU A 45 -3.79 -5.02 11.57
CA GLU A 45 -4.94 -5.25 12.45
C GLU A 45 -5.00 -6.71 12.92
N PRO A 46 -5.56 -7.01 14.11
CA PRO A 46 -5.94 -6.05 15.15
C PRO A 46 -4.71 -5.49 15.88
N GLY A 47 -4.68 -4.17 16.08
CA GLY A 47 -3.63 -3.52 16.88
C GLY A 47 -3.12 -2.19 16.34
N ASN A 48 -3.65 -1.76 15.17
CA ASN A 48 -3.32 -0.51 14.50
C ASN A 48 -1.83 -0.18 14.50
N SER A 49 -0.99 -1.21 14.31
CA SER A 49 0.46 -1.07 14.38
C SER A 49 0.97 -0.67 13.01
N TYR A 50 1.72 0.44 12.94
CA TYR A 50 2.28 0.92 11.69
C TYR A 50 3.22 -0.14 11.07
N LEU A 51 2.95 -0.53 9.82
CA LEU A 51 3.77 -1.47 9.06
C LEU A 51 4.74 -0.73 8.15
N ARG A 52 4.20 0.07 7.24
CA ARG A 52 4.99 0.71 6.18
C ARG A 52 4.24 1.85 5.51
N HIS A 53 5.01 2.79 5.01
CA HIS A 53 4.59 3.82 4.08
C HIS A 53 5.06 3.45 2.67
N VAL A 54 4.16 3.51 1.69
CA VAL A 54 4.47 3.24 0.29
C VAL A 54 4.05 4.42 -0.59
N THR A 55 4.84 4.70 -1.62
CA THR A 55 4.54 5.70 -2.64
C THR A 55 4.44 4.98 -3.97
N PRO A 56 3.24 4.54 -4.39
CA PRO A 56 3.05 3.89 -5.68
C PRO A 56 3.45 4.80 -6.84
N SER A 57 3.89 4.20 -7.95
CA SER A 57 4.28 4.95 -9.16
C SER A 57 3.14 5.79 -9.74
N SER A 58 1.89 5.40 -9.51
CA SER A 58 0.70 6.16 -9.88
C SER A 58 -0.48 5.86 -8.94
N GLY A 59 -1.56 6.63 -9.07
CA GLY A 59 -2.81 6.41 -8.32
C GLY A 59 -3.72 5.33 -8.92
N ARG A 60 -3.23 4.52 -9.85
CA ARG A 60 -3.99 3.39 -10.41
C ARG A 60 -4.03 2.25 -9.40
N SER A 61 -5.18 1.57 -9.33
CA SER A 61 -5.39 0.44 -8.43
C SER A 61 -4.36 -0.67 -8.60
N THR A 62 -3.88 -0.92 -9.82
CA THR A 62 -2.81 -1.89 -10.11
C THR A 62 -1.48 -1.52 -9.46
N ASP A 63 -1.09 -0.24 -9.53
CA ASP A 63 0.20 0.22 -9.01
C ASP A 63 0.19 0.22 -7.48
N ILE A 64 -0.94 0.63 -6.89
CA ILE A 64 -1.18 0.56 -5.45
C ILE A 64 -1.12 -0.90 -4.97
N ALA A 65 -1.86 -1.81 -5.63
CA ALA A 65 -1.86 -3.22 -5.28
C ALA A 65 -0.45 -3.84 -5.38
N ASN A 66 0.30 -3.53 -6.44
CA ASN A 66 1.68 -3.99 -6.59
C ASN A 66 2.58 -3.51 -5.44
N SER A 67 2.46 -2.24 -5.03
CA SER A 67 3.21 -1.73 -3.87
C SER A 67 2.87 -2.49 -2.59
N ILE A 68 1.60 -2.78 -2.34
CA ILE A 68 1.16 -3.53 -1.15
C ILE A 68 1.63 -4.99 -1.20
N VAL A 69 1.56 -5.66 -2.36
CA VAL A 69 2.07 -7.03 -2.55
C VAL A 69 3.55 -7.12 -2.25
N THR A 70 4.34 -6.14 -2.68
CA THR A 70 5.77 -6.07 -2.35
C THR A 70 5.97 -6.06 -0.84
N VAL A 71 5.21 -5.23 -0.10
CA VAL A 71 5.29 -5.21 1.38
C VAL A 71 4.90 -6.56 1.99
N ILE A 72 3.82 -7.18 1.52
CA ILE A 72 3.38 -8.50 2.02
C ILE A 72 4.47 -9.56 1.80
N ARG A 73 5.14 -9.55 0.65
CA ARG A 73 6.24 -10.47 0.33
C ARG A 73 7.49 -10.19 1.15
N GLU A 74 7.85 -8.93 1.36
CA GLU A 74 8.98 -8.52 2.20
C GLU A 74 8.81 -8.92 3.67
N GLN A 75 7.57 -9.07 4.13
CA GLN A 75 7.22 -9.49 5.49
C GLN A 75 6.95 -10.99 5.61
N ASP A 76 7.19 -11.77 4.54
CA ASP A 76 6.87 -13.20 4.46
C ASP A 76 5.41 -13.52 4.85
N ALA A 77 4.49 -12.59 4.59
CA ALA A 77 3.10 -12.65 5.04
C ALA A 77 2.11 -13.14 3.97
N SER A 78 2.61 -13.60 2.82
CA SER A 78 1.76 -13.99 1.67
C SER A 78 0.78 -15.11 2.02
N ASP A 79 1.19 -16.05 2.86
CA ASP A 79 0.36 -17.18 3.28
C ASP A 79 -0.43 -16.90 4.57
N SER A 80 0.03 -15.95 5.40
CA SER A 80 -0.60 -15.64 6.69
C SER A 80 -1.69 -14.58 6.62
N ILE A 81 -1.69 -13.70 5.61
CA ILE A 81 -2.64 -12.60 5.52
C ILE A 81 -4.05 -13.11 5.19
N LEU A 82 -5.03 -12.89 6.06
CA LEU A 82 -6.40 -13.38 5.89
C LEU A 82 -7.31 -12.29 5.33
N ALA A 83 -7.07 -11.04 5.75
CA ALA A 83 -7.95 -9.92 5.46
C ALA A 83 -7.16 -8.68 5.02
N ILE A 84 -7.75 -7.91 4.11
CA ILE A 84 -7.28 -6.57 3.74
C ILE A 84 -8.45 -5.59 3.81
N GLY A 85 -8.28 -4.52 4.58
CA GLY A 85 -9.25 -3.44 4.72
C GLY A 85 -8.77 -2.14 4.07
N CYS A 86 -9.73 -1.30 3.69
CA CYS A 86 -9.50 0.05 3.18
C CYS A 86 -10.77 0.89 3.32
N ASP A 87 -10.68 2.17 2.96
CA ASP A 87 -11.88 3.01 2.80
C ASP A 87 -12.76 2.51 1.64
N SER A 88 -14.06 2.82 1.69
CA SER A 88 -15.04 2.31 0.72
C SER A 88 -15.05 3.06 -0.62
N THR A 89 -13.90 3.57 -1.06
CA THR A 89 -13.81 4.24 -2.36
C THR A 89 -13.82 3.22 -3.50
N ASN A 90 -14.51 3.53 -4.60
CA ASN A 90 -14.64 2.62 -5.75
C ASN A 90 -13.26 2.20 -6.34
N ALA A 91 -12.24 3.05 -6.22
CA ALA A 91 -10.87 2.73 -6.63
C ALA A 91 -10.26 1.58 -5.81
N ASN A 92 -10.67 1.43 -4.55
CA ASN A 92 -10.17 0.39 -3.64
C ASN A 92 -11.07 -0.86 -3.68
N VAL A 93 -12.40 -0.69 -3.66
CA VAL A 93 -13.38 -1.80 -3.52
C VAL A 93 -14.04 -2.26 -4.84
N GLY A 94 -13.68 -1.68 -5.98
CA GLY A 94 -14.30 -2.02 -7.26
C GLY A 94 -14.16 -3.52 -7.62
N SER A 95 -15.27 -4.19 -7.92
CA SER A 95 -15.32 -5.65 -8.13
C SER A 95 -14.48 -6.18 -9.30
N LYS A 96 -14.19 -5.34 -10.30
CA LYS A 96 -13.42 -5.71 -11.51
C LYS A 96 -12.01 -5.14 -11.57
N GLY A 97 -11.69 -4.17 -10.73
CA GLY A 97 -10.44 -3.41 -10.86
C GLY A 97 -10.09 -2.56 -9.65
N GLY A 98 -10.70 -2.83 -8.50
CA GLY A 98 -10.30 -2.24 -7.23
C GLY A 98 -8.96 -2.80 -6.78
N VAL A 99 -8.29 -2.08 -5.88
CA VAL A 99 -7.04 -2.53 -5.26
C VAL A 99 -7.18 -3.93 -4.66
N ILE A 100 -8.24 -4.19 -3.88
CA ILE A 100 -8.47 -5.51 -3.25
C ILE A 100 -8.50 -6.61 -4.31
N ARG A 101 -9.22 -6.39 -5.42
CA ARG A 101 -9.31 -7.39 -6.50
C ARG A 101 -7.95 -7.71 -7.11
N HIS A 102 -7.10 -6.70 -7.31
CA HIS A 102 -5.74 -6.92 -7.80
C HIS A 102 -4.86 -7.66 -6.80
N LEU A 103 -5.03 -7.42 -5.49
CA LEU A 103 -4.33 -8.14 -4.43
C LEU A 103 -4.69 -9.62 -4.41
N GLU A 104 -5.99 -9.95 -4.49
CA GLU A 104 -6.45 -11.34 -4.56
C GLU A 104 -5.86 -12.10 -5.76
N VAL A 105 -5.83 -11.46 -6.92
CA VAL A 105 -5.25 -12.05 -8.14
C VAL A 105 -3.75 -12.27 -7.97
N ALA A 106 -3.02 -11.32 -7.37
CA ALA A 106 -1.58 -11.43 -7.15
C ALA A 106 -1.21 -12.48 -6.09
N LEU A 107 -2.08 -12.71 -5.10
CA LEU A 107 -1.91 -13.73 -4.06
C LEU A 107 -2.56 -15.08 -4.43
N GLY A 108 -3.33 -15.14 -5.52
CA GLY A 108 -3.98 -16.36 -6.01
C GLY A 108 -5.13 -16.86 -5.12
N ARG A 109 -5.69 -16.02 -4.25
CA ARG A 109 -6.76 -16.39 -3.32
C ARG A 109 -7.60 -15.18 -2.88
N PRO A 110 -8.86 -15.38 -2.48
CA PRO A 110 -9.69 -14.31 -1.93
C PRO A 110 -9.14 -13.81 -0.58
N LEU A 111 -9.42 -12.54 -0.29
CA LEU A 111 -9.09 -11.86 0.96
C LEU A 111 -10.39 -11.33 1.53
N ASN A 112 -10.82 -11.85 2.68
CA ASN A 112 -12.13 -11.56 3.30
C ASN A 112 -11.96 -10.79 4.60
#